data_AF-A0A0M8NT27-F1
#
_entry.id   AF-A0A0M8NT27-F1
#
_cell.length_a   1.000
_cell.length_b   1.000
_cell.length_c   1.000
_cell.angle_alpha   90.00
_cell.angle_beta   90.00
_cell.angle_gamma   90.00
#
_symmetry.space_group_name_H-M   'P 1'
#
loop_
_entity.id
_entity.type
_entity.pdbx_description
1 polymer ?
#
loop_
_entity_poly.entity_id
_entity_poly.type
_entity_poly.pdbx_seq_one_letter_code
_entity_poly.pdbx_strand_id
1 'polypeptide(L)'
;MDHEKGAFGGLSTSLKAELEPQHADLLLFVCCLTSGLVDSTIYRAYNTFVSMQTGNTIFVGLGASHQNLRPYGWTRSLTSIGCFSLGSFLFARLHRVLGTQRRVSLMLSFLAQASIILLTAGLVQGGAVSSTLAGKGSQKAPPWDQIVPIILLSFQSSGQIVASRALGYNELPTVVITSLLCDLMSDPQLFLIRNVKRDRRVIAFVLTIVGAIVGGWVTKVTGGVAPILWLSAGIKGLLVLVWAFWKAK
;
A
#
# COMPACT_ATOMS: atom_id res chain seq x y z
N MET A 1 39.68 -15.83 -16.15
CA MET A 1 38.50 -16.15 -15.32
C MET A 1 38.11 -14.91 -14.49
N ASP A 2 38.21 -13.72 -15.12
CA ASP A 2 38.38 -12.45 -14.39
C ASP A 2 37.36 -11.38 -14.79
N HIS A 3 36.54 -11.64 -15.83
CA HIS A 3 35.47 -10.74 -16.25
C HIS A 3 34.20 -10.84 -15.38
N GLU A 4 33.95 -11.97 -14.71
CA GLU A 4 32.77 -12.11 -13.83
C GLU A 4 32.91 -11.34 -12.50
N LYS A 5 34.12 -11.24 -11.93
CA LYS A 5 34.33 -10.57 -10.64
C LYS A 5 34.08 -9.05 -10.71
N GLY A 6 34.34 -8.42 -11.85
CA GLY A 6 34.11 -6.98 -12.07
C GLY A 6 32.62 -6.59 -12.16
N ALA A 7 31.79 -7.41 -12.82
CA ALA A 7 30.37 -7.15 -12.98
C ALA A 7 29.60 -7.30 -11.65
N PHE A 8 29.91 -8.36 -10.87
CA PHE A 8 29.30 -8.56 -9.55
C PHE A 8 29.75 -7.52 -8.52
N GLY A 9 31.01 -7.07 -8.58
CA GLY A 9 31.51 -5.95 -7.76
C GLY A 9 30.80 -4.63 -8.07
N GLY A 10 30.62 -4.31 -9.36
CA GLY A 10 29.87 -3.14 -9.81
C GLY A 10 28.40 -3.17 -9.40
N LEU A 11 27.73 -4.31 -9.55
CA LEU A 11 26.31 -4.47 -9.16
C LEU A 11 26.11 -4.36 -7.64
N SER A 12 26.97 -5.01 -6.85
CA SER A 12 26.93 -4.92 -5.37
C SER A 12 27.15 -3.50 -4.88
N THR A 13 28.05 -2.76 -5.53
CA THR A 13 28.32 -1.34 -5.24
C THR A 13 27.12 -0.47 -5.61
N SER A 14 26.52 -0.71 -6.78
CA SER A 14 25.34 0.01 -7.27
C SER A 14 24.11 -0.22 -6.38
N LEU A 15 23.91 -1.44 -5.87
CA LEU A 15 22.80 -1.78 -4.96
C LEU A 15 22.95 -1.15 -3.57
N LYS A 16 24.19 -0.97 -3.10
CA LYS A 16 24.48 -0.30 -1.82
C LYS A 16 24.53 1.21 -1.92
N ALA A 17 24.42 1.78 -3.12
CA ALA A 17 24.41 3.23 -3.32
C ALA A 17 23.21 3.87 -2.61
N GLU A 18 23.44 5.03 -1.99
CA GLU A 18 22.37 5.88 -1.50
C GLU A 18 21.72 6.61 -2.67
N LEU A 19 20.39 6.69 -2.64
CA LEU A 19 19.64 7.34 -3.70
C LEU A 19 19.34 8.80 -3.37
N GLU A 20 19.30 9.62 -4.42
CA GLU A 20 18.89 11.01 -4.31
C GLU A 20 17.37 11.07 -4.09
N PRO A 21 16.87 11.60 -2.95
CA PRO A 21 15.44 11.62 -2.66
C PRO A 21 14.66 12.68 -3.46
N GLN A 22 15.35 13.51 -4.26
CA GLN A 22 14.71 14.53 -5.09
C GLN A 22 13.75 13.87 -6.08
N HIS A 23 12.53 14.40 -6.20
CA HIS A 23 11.45 13.87 -7.05
C HIS A 23 10.91 12.47 -6.67
N ALA A 24 11.31 11.91 -5.53
CA ALA A 24 10.75 10.66 -5.04
C ALA A 24 9.26 10.78 -4.63
N ASP A 25 8.75 12.00 -4.44
CA ASP A 25 7.32 12.30 -4.30
C ASP A 25 6.49 11.77 -5.47
N LEU A 26 7.02 11.76 -6.69
CA LEU A 26 6.34 11.17 -7.86
C LEU A 26 6.01 9.69 -7.65
N LEU A 27 6.93 8.93 -7.05
CA LEU A 27 6.72 7.51 -6.75
C LEU A 27 5.72 7.34 -5.60
N LEU A 28 5.73 8.24 -4.62
CA LEU A 28 4.77 8.25 -3.52
C LEU A 28 3.35 8.65 -3.97
N PHE A 29 3.23 9.51 -4.98
CA PHE A 29 1.95 9.81 -5.64
C PHE A 29 1.34 8.57 -6.30
N VAL A 30 2.16 7.78 -6.98
CA VAL A 30 1.74 6.48 -7.52
C VAL A 30 1.30 5.55 -6.38
N CYS A 31 2.01 5.53 -5.25
CA CYS A 31 1.56 4.77 -4.07
C CYS A 31 0.19 5.24 -3.53
N CYS A 32 -0.08 6.55 -3.51
CA CYS A 32 -1.38 7.10 -3.12
C CYS A 32 -2.50 6.61 -4.04
N LEU A 33 -2.26 6.64 -5.36
CA LEU A 33 -3.18 6.08 -6.36
C LEU A 33 -3.44 4.59 -6.10
N THR A 34 -2.38 3.78 -5.92
CA THR A 34 -2.53 2.34 -5.66
C THR A 34 -3.25 2.04 -4.34
N SER A 35 -3.09 2.90 -3.33
CA SER A 35 -3.79 2.75 -2.06
C SER A 35 -5.29 2.92 -2.24
N GLY A 36 -5.71 3.96 -2.98
CA GLY A 36 -7.12 4.14 -3.35
C GLY A 36 -7.68 2.97 -4.17
N LEU A 37 -6.93 2.50 -5.17
CA LEU A 37 -7.33 1.36 -6.02
C LEU A 37 -7.57 0.11 -5.17
N VAL A 38 -6.60 -0.28 -4.35
CA VAL A 38 -6.67 -1.51 -3.54
C VAL A 38 -7.72 -1.38 -2.45
N ASP A 39 -7.72 -0.31 -1.65
CA ASP A 39 -8.65 -0.19 -0.52
C ASP A 39 -10.10 -0.11 -0.96
N SER A 40 -10.43 0.62 -2.03
CA SER A 40 -11.81 0.67 -2.54
C SER A 40 -12.30 -0.70 -3.00
N THR A 41 -11.45 -1.43 -3.72
CA THR A 41 -11.73 -2.76 -4.26
C THR A 41 -11.92 -3.78 -3.13
N ILE A 42 -10.98 -3.81 -2.19
CA ILE A 42 -11.00 -4.77 -1.07
C ILE A 42 -12.10 -4.43 -0.07
N TYR A 43 -12.34 -3.16 0.21
CA TYR A 43 -13.46 -2.75 1.04
C TYR A 43 -14.80 -3.14 0.40
N ARG A 44 -14.95 -2.98 -0.92
CA ARG A 44 -16.15 -3.42 -1.63
C ARG A 44 -16.36 -4.94 -1.56
N ALA A 45 -15.28 -5.72 -1.57
CA ALA A 45 -15.38 -7.18 -1.48
C ALA A 45 -15.61 -7.67 -0.04
N TYR A 46 -14.77 -7.22 0.90
CA TYR A 46 -14.66 -7.82 2.23
C TYR A 46 -15.12 -6.89 3.38
N ASN A 47 -15.55 -5.65 3.07
CA ASN A 47 -15.94 -4.62 4.03
C ASN A 47 -14.85 -4.30 5.06
N THR A 48 -13.59 -4.32 4.61
CA THR A 48 -12.43 -4.04 5.45
C THR A 48 -11.39 -3.31 4.62
N PHE A 49 -10.81 -2.27 5.18
CA PHE A 49 -9.69 -1.57 4.55
C PHE A 49 -8.42 -2.35 4.84
N VAL A 50 -7.50 -2.42 3.88
CA VAL A 50 -6.20 -3.10 4.11
C VAL A 50 -5.11 -2.10 4.44
N SER A 51 -5.24 -0.85 3.98
CA SER A 51 -4.28 0.22 4.30
C SER A 51 -4.77 1.17 5.39
N MET A 52 -6.07 1.49 5.44
CA MET A 52 -6.63 2.46 6.40
C MET A 52 -7.08 1.81 7.71
N GLN A 53 -6.29 1.96 8.78
CA GLN A 53 -6.58 1.29 10.05
C GLN A 53 -7.58 2.05 10.96
N THR A 54 -7.78 3.37 10.77
CA THR A 54 -8.66 4.17 11.64
C THR A 54 -10.10 3.63 11.71
N GLY A 55 -10.71 3.35 10.56
CA GLY A 55 -12.07 2.79 10.50
C GLY A 55 -12.12 1.34 11.02
N ASN A 56 -11.10 0.54 10.71
CA ASN A 56 -10.99 -0.83 11.19
C ASN A 56 -10.97 -0.89 12.73
N THR A 57 -10.28 0.05 13.40
CA THR A 57 -10.25 0.12 14.87
C THR A 57 -11.65 0.30 15.45
N ILE A 58 -12.49 1.14 14.82
CA ILE A 58 -13.89 1.32 15.22
C ILE A 58 -14.70 0.03 15.02
N PHE A 59 -14.52 -0.67 13.90
CA PHE A 59 -15.19 -1.96 13.67
C PHE A 59 -14.79 -3.03 14.68
N VAL A 60 -13.55 -3.02 15.18
CA VAL A 60 -13.13 -3.89 16.30
C VAL A 60 -13.87 -3.52 17.59
N GLY A 61 -13.96 -2.23 17.92
CA GLY A 61 -14.69 -1.76 19.11
C GLY A 61 -16.20 -2.06 19.09
N LEU A 62 -16.84 -1.88 17.94
CA LEU A 62 -18.23 -2.32 17.72
C LEU A 62 -18.36 -3.85 17.84
N GLY A 63 -17.31 -4.57 17.42
CA GLY A 63 -17.17 -6.00 17.65
C GLY A 63 -17.22 -6.41 19.11
N ALA A 64 -16.41 -5.74 19.93
CA ALA A 64 -16.29 -6.00 21.36
C ALA A 64 -17.56 -5.67 22.15
N SER A 65 -18.38 -4.73 21.67
CA SER A 65 -19.67 -4.36 22.27
C SER A 65 -20.86 -5.12 21.69
N HIS A 66 -20.62 -6.12 20.82
CA HIS A 66 -21.66 -6.87 20.11
C HIS A 66 -22.57 -6.01 19.20
N GLN A 67 -22.15 -4.79 18.84
CA GLN A 67 -22.87 -3.88 17.94
C GLN A 67 -22.45 -4.05 16.46
N ASN A 68 -22.17 -5.29 16.07
CA ASN A 68 -21.74 -5.59 14.71
C ASN A 68 -22.90 -5.45 13.72
N LEU A 69 -22.85 -4.42 12.87
CA LEU A 69 -23.75 -4.29 11.71
C LEU A 69 -23.61 -5.45 10.71
N ARG A 70 -22.47 -6.16 10.71
CA ARG A 70 -22.19 -7.28 9.82
C ARG A 70 -21.48 -8.41 10.56
N PRO A 71 -21.89 -9.68 10.37
CA PRO A 71 -21.21 -10.83 10.96
C PRO A 71 -19.70 -10.85 10.62
N TYR A 72 -18.87 -11.07 11.63
CA TYR A 72 -17.41 -11.24 11.54
C TYR A 72 -16.61 -10.06 10.94
N GLY A 73 -17.22 -8.87 10.75
CA GLY A 73 -16.50 -7.69 10.24
C GLY A 73 -15.39 -7.21 11.16
N TRP A 74 -15.59 -7.32 12.48
CA TRP A 74 -14.59 -6.98 13.49
C TRP A 74 -13.35 -7.88 13.40
N THR A 75 -13.50 -9.17 13.08
CA THR A 75 -12.39 -10.12 12.96
C THR A 75 -11.49 -9.75 11.79
N ARG A 76 -12.07 -9.46 10.62
CA ARG A 76 -11.34 -8.98 9.44
C ARG A 76 -10.57 -7.69 9.73
N SER A 77 -11.23 -6.76 10.42
CA SER A 77 -10.63 -5.48 10.82
C SER A 77 -9.47 -5.66 11.79
N LEU A 78 -9.62 -6.55 12.79
CA LEU A 78 -8.55 -6.90 13.73
C LEU A 78 -7.36 -7.54 13.01
N THR A 79 -7.61 -8.45 12.06
CA THR A 79 -6.55 -9.06 11.25
C THR A 79 -5.82 -8.01 10.43
N SER A 80 -6.53 -7.08 9.78
CA SER A 80 -5.89 -5.98 9.06
C SER A 80 -4.96 -5.17 9.97
N ILE A 81 -5.44 -4.76 11.14
CA ILE A 81 -4.65 -3.97 12.11
C ILE A 81 -3.39 -4.74 12.53
N GLY A 82 -3.54 -6.02 12.90
CA GLY A 82 -2.43 -6.86 13.34
C GLY A 82 -1.37 -7.03 12.25
N CYS A 83 -1.79 -7.38 11.03
CA CYS A 83 -0.88 -7.59 9.90
C CYS A 83 -0.24 -6.30 9.41
N PHE A 84 -0.97 -5.18 9.40
CA PHE A 84 -0.42 -3.87 9.08
C PHE A 84 0.62 -3.43 10.11
N SER A 85 0.37 -3.69 11.41
CA SER A 85 1.31 -3.36 12.49
C SER A 85 2.58 -4.21 12.41
N LEU A 86 2.43 -5.52 12.17
CA LEU A 86 3.56 -6.43 11.98
C LEU A 86 4.37 -6.06 10.73
N GLY A 87 3.72 -5.78 9.61
CA GLY A 87 4.36 -5.32 8.39
C GLY A 87 5.13 -4.02 8.62
N SER A 88 4.52 -3.05 9.30
CA SER A 88 5.17 -1.77 9.64
C SER A 88 6.46 -2.00 10.42
N PHE A 89 6.43 -2.91 11.40
CA PHE A 89 7.60 -3.30 12.16
C PHE A 89 8.69 -3.95 11.28
N LEU A 90 8.33 -4.92 10.44
CA LEU A 90 9.29 -5.65 9.60
C LEU A 90 9.90 -4.78 8.50
N PHE A 91 9.10 -3.96 7.80
CA PHE A 91 9.63 -3.01 6.82
C PHE A 91 10.50 -1.95 7.49
N ALA A 92 10.14 -1.45 8.67
CA ALA A 92 10.99 -0.49 9.40
C ALA A 92 12.35 -1.11 9.78
N ARG A 93 12.36 -2.38 10.19
CA ARG A 93 13.60 -3.12 10.47
C ARG A 93 14.41 -3.37 9.22
N LEU A 94 13.78 -3.73 8.10
CA LEU A 94 14.43 -3.89 6.79
C LEU A 94 15.19 -2.62 6.40
N HIS A 95 14.52 -1.45 6.44
CA HIS A 95 15.16 -0.17 6.14
C HIS A 95 16.26 0.21 7.14
N ARG A 96 16.15 -0.18 8.41
CA ARG A 96 17.18 0.08 9.41
C ARG A 96 18.44 -0.78 9.20
N VAL A 97 18.27 -2.06 8.86
CA VAL A 97 19.40 -2.99 8.67
C VAL A 97 20.11 -2.73 7.35
N LEU A 98 19.35 -2.52 6.27
CA LEU A 98 19.93 -2.34 4.94
C LEU A 98 20.35 -0.89 4.67
N GLY A 99 19.82 0.09 5.41
CA GLY A 99 20.06 1.52 5.25
C GLY A 99 18.83 2.22 4.64
N THR A 100 18.39 3.33 5.23
CA THR A 100 17.06 3.90 4.97
C THR A 100 16.86 4.36 3.52
N GLN A 101 17.90 4.92 2.90
CA GLN A 101 17.90 5.47 1.53
C GLN A 101 18.73 4.66 0.54
N ARG A 102 19.21 3.47 0.91
CA ARG A 102 19.96 2.63 -0.03
C ARG A 102 19.04 2.03 -1.08
N ARG A 103 19.53 1.93 -2.32
CA ARG A 103 18.79 1.36 -3.45
C ARG A 103 18.24 -0.02 -3.14
N VAL A 104 19.06 -0.91 -2.57
CA VAL A 104 18.63 -2.26 -2.19
C VAL A 104 17.45 -2.27 -1.22
N SER A 105 17.41 -1.34 -0.26
CA SER A 105 16.33 -1.27 0.73
C SER A 105 15.00 -0.91 0.09
N LEU A 106 14.99 0.11 -0.78
CA LEU A 106 13.79 0.53 -1.48
C LEU A 106 13.35 -0.51 -2.51
N MET A 107 14.29 -1.06 -3.29
CA MET A 107 13.99 -2.14 -4.25
C MET A 107 13.39 -3.35 -3.56
N LEU A 108 14.00 -3.86 -2.48
CA LEU A 108 13.47 -5.02 -1.74
C LEU A 108 12.12 -4.71 -1.08
N SER A 109 11.95 -3.50 -0.55
CA SER A 109 10.68 -3.08 0.04
C SER A 109 9.55 -3.09 -1.00
N PHE A 110 9.75 -2.46 -2.16
CA PHE A 110 8.76 -2.42 -3.23
C PHE A 110 8.59 -3.77 -3.94
N LEU A 111 9.65 -4.58 -4.04
CA LEU A 111 9.59 -5.93 -4.60
C LEU A 111 8.78 -6.86 -3.71
N ALA A 112 9.00 -6.84 -2.39
CA ALA A 112 8.19 -7.59 -1.44
C ALA A 112 6.72 -7.16 -1.54
N GLN A 113 6.46 -5.85 -1.62
CA GLN A 113 5.10 -5.34 -1.80
C GLN A 113 4.44 -5.85 -3.10
N ALA A 114 5.13 -5.70 -4.24
CA ALA A 114 4.64 -6.14 -5.54
C ALA A 114 4.37 -7.66 -5.57
N SER A 115 5.32 -8.47 -5.06
CA SER A 115 5.20 -9.93 -5.00
C SER A 115 4.02 -10.39 -4.15
N ILE A 116 3.75 -9.72 -3.02
CA ILE A 116 2.61 -10.05 -2.17
C ILE A 116 1.28 -9.71 -2.86
N ILE A 117 1.17 -8.56 -3.55
CA ILE A 117 -0.02 -8.23 -4.33
C ILE A 117 -0.20 -9.23 -5.48
N LEU A 118 0.88 -9.57 -6.19
CA LEU A 118 0.89 -10.53 -7.29
C LEU A 118 0.40 -11.91 -6.82
N LEU A 119 0.93 -12.41 -5.70
CA LEU A 119 0.49 -13.65 -5.09
C LEU A 119 -1.00 -13.59 -4.75
N THR A 120 -1.46 -12.49 -4.16
CA THR A 120 -2.88 -12.31 -3.81
C THR A 120 -3.75 -12.30 -5.07
N ALA A 121 -3.32 -11.63 -6.14
CA ALA A 121 -4.02 -11.62 -7.43
C ALA A 121 -4.13 -13.03 -8.02
N GLY A 122 -3.05 -13.82 -7.96
CA GLY A 122 -3.03 -15.21 -8.41
C GLY A 122 -3.94 -16.12 -7.59
N LEU A 123 -3.95 -15.98 -6.26
CA LEU A 123 -4.83 -16.75 -5.36
C LEU A 123 -6.32 -16.46 -5.61
N VAL A 124 -6.65 -15.18 -5.83
CA VAL A 124 -8.03 -14.77 -6.16
C VAL A 124 -8.44 -15.26 -7.56
N GLN A 125 -7.58 -15.06 -8.56
CA GLN A 125 -7.87 -15.46 -9.94
C GLN A 125 -7.98 -16.98 -10.09
N GLY A 126 -7.14 -17.73 -9.38
CA GLY A 126 -7.14 -19.19 -9.35
C GLY A 126 -8.29 -19.81 -8.52
N GLY A 127 -9.13 -18.99 -7.89
CA GLY A 127 -10.28 -19.47 -7.10
C GLY A 127 -9.91 -20.08 -5.74
N ALA A 128 -8.64 -20.04 -5.34
CA ALA A 128 -8.20 -20.47 -4.00
C ALA A 128 -8.75 -19.56 -2.91
N VAL A 129 -9.05 -18.31 -3.26
CA VAL A 129 -9.72 -17.34 -2.39
C VAL A 129 -10.91 -16.72 -3.09
N SER A 130 -12.01 -16.54 -2.37
CA SER A 130 -13.22 -15.92 -2.89
C SER A 130 -13.00 -14.49 -3.35
N SER A 131 -13.42 -14.23 -4.59
CA SER A 131 -13.55 -12.89 -5.19
C SER A 131 -14.92 -12.25 -4.92
N THR A 132 -15.76 -12.89 -4.09
CA THR A 132 -17.17 -12.54 -3.96
C THR A 132 -17.33 -11.13 -3.40
N LEU A 133 -17.99 -10.27 -4.17
CA LEU A 133 -18.33 -8.92 -3.74
C LEU A 133 -19.39 -8.96 -2.63
N ALA A 134 -19.29 -8.01 -1.68
CA ALA A 134 -20.22 -7.90 -0.56
C ALA A 134 -21.67 -7.86 -1.05
N GLY A 135 -22.47 -8.87 -0.66
CA GLY A 135 -23.88 -9.02 -1.03
C GLY A 135 -24.22 -10.28 -1.83
N LYS A 136 -23.23 -11.04 -2.33
CA LYS A 136 -23.46 -12.31 -3.07
C LYS A 136 -23.05 -13.58 -2.32
N GLY A 137 -22.49 -13.47 -1.10
CA GLY A 137 -22.04 -14.61 -0.29
C GLY A 137 -22.97 -14.94 0.88
N SER A 138 -23.06 -16.22 1.25
CA SER A 138 -23.82 -16.68 2.41
C SER A 138 -23.25 -16.10 3.70
N GLN A 139 -24.06 -15.36 4.46
CA GLN A 139 -23.66 -14.77 5.76
C GLN A 139 -23.56 -15.78 6.91
N LYS A 140 -23.79 -17.08 6.65
CA LYS A 140 -23.88 -18.12 7.68
C LYS A 140 -22.54 -18.79 8.03
N ALA A 141 -21.53 -18.70 7.18
CA ALA A 141 -20.20 -19.30 7.44
C ALA A 141 -19.15 -18.20 7.69
N PRO A 142 -18.18 -18.41 8.61
CA PRO A 142 -17.08 -17.48 8.75
C PRO A 142 -16.26 -17.50 7.44
N PRO A 143 -16.05 -16.36 6.78
CA PRO A 143 -15.35 -16.32 5.50
C PRO A 143 -13.84 -16.31 5.74
N TRP A 144 -13.31 -17.46 6.18
CA TRP A 144 -11.88 -17.69 6.41
C TRP A 144 -11.06 -17.51 5.13
N ASP A 145 -11.68 -17.80 3.98
CA ASP A 145 -11.15 -17.56 2.64
C ASP A 145 -10.76 -16.09 2.42
N GLN A 146 -11.58 -15.14 2.91
CA GLN A 146 -11.35 -13.70 2.73
C GLN A 146 -10.23 -13.14 3.62
N ILE A 147 -9.79 -13.90 4.63
CA ILE A 147 -8.76 -13.44 5.57
C ILE A 147 -7.38 -13.40 4.91
N VAL A 148 -7.09 -14.34 4.00
CA VAL A 148 -5.78 -14.43 3.34
C VAL A 148 -5.43 -13.16 2.56
N PRO A 149 -6.29 -12.61 1.67
CA PRO A 149 -6.03 -11.34 1.02
C PRO A 149 -5.87 -10.18 2.00
N ILE A 150 -6.64 -10.16 3.10
CA ILE A 150 -6.53 -9.11 4.11
C ILE A 150 -5.17 -9.16 4.79
N ILE A 151 -4.70 -10.34 5.19
CA ILE A 151 -3.36 -10.52 5.77
C ILE A 151 -2.30 -9.98 4.82
N LEU A 152 -2.29 -10.49 3.58
CA LEU A 152 -1.27 -10.19 2.58
C LEU A 152 -1.27 -8.71 2.21
N LEU A 153 -2.43 -8.15 1.88
CA LEU A 153 -2.54 -6.77 1.41
C LEU A 153 -2.35 -5.75 2.55
N SER A 154 -2.78 -6.08 3.77
CA SER A 154 -2.56 -5.18 4.92
C SER A 154 -1.08 -5.15 5.28
N PHE A 155 -0.43 -6.31 5.28
CA PHE A 155 1.01 -6.39 5.48
C PHE A 155 1.77 -5.57 4.43
N GLN A 156 1.49 -5.76 3.14
CA GLN A 156 2.24 -5.03 2.10
C GLN A 156 1.96 -3.52 2.13
N SER A 157 0.73 -3.10 2.42
CA SER A 157 0.36 -1.68 2.46
C SER A 157 1.07 -0.87 3.55
N SER A 158 1.62 -1.55 4.57
CA SER A 158 2.48 -0.90 5.57
C SER A 158 3.86 -0.52 5.02
N GLY A 159 4.35 -1.22 3.99
CA GLY A 159 5.67 -0.97 3.41
C GLY A 159 5.79 0.40 2.74
N GLN A 160 4.71 0.88 2.12
CA GLN A 160 4.68 2.19 1.45
C GLN A 160 4.71 3.38 2.42
N ILE A 161 4.02 3.30 3.57
CA ILE A 161 4.12 4.36 4.59
C ILE A 161 5.52 4.37 5.23
N VAL A 162 6.12 3.20 5.46
CA VAL A 162 7.50 3.11 5.94
C VAL A 162 8.49 3.67 4.92
N ALA A 163 8.31 3.36 3.64
CA ALA A 163 9.15 3.87 2.56
C ALA A 163 9.06 5.40 2.44
N SER A 164 7.86 5.98 2.53
CA SER A 164 7.66 7.43 2.55
C SER A 164 8.45 8.11 3.68
N ARG A 165 8.37 7.55 4.89
CA ARG A 165 9.13 8.04 6.06
C ARG A 165 10.63 7.87 5.88
N ALA A 166 11.08 6.74 5.33
CA ALA A 166 12.50 6.48 5.07
C ALA A 166 13.09 7.46 4.04
N LEU A 167 12.29 7.90 3.07
CA LEU A 167 12.64 8.91 2.07
C LEU A 167 12.55 10.36 2.59
N GLY A 168 11.99 10.56 3.79
CA GLY A 168 11.85 11.88 4.42
C GLY A 168 10.58 12.65 4.04
N TYR A 169 9.66 12.05 3.28
CA TYR A 169 8.40 12.68 2.84
C TYR A 169 7.27 12.42 3.84
N ASN A 170 7.45 12.86 5.09
CA ASN A 170 6.48 12.61 6.16
C ASN A 170 5.10 13.22 5.87
N GLU A 171 5.02 14.25 5.03
CA GLU A 171 3.78 14.86 4.57
C GLU A 171 2.99 13.99 3.57
N LEU A 172 3.59 12.92 3.04
CA LEU A 172 3.01 11.97 2.08
C LEU A 172 2.93 10.56 2.66
N PRO A 173 2.11 10.29 3.69
CA PRO A 173 2.05 8.98 4.33
C PRO A 173 1.50 7.85 3.43
N THR A 174 0.97 8.15 2.24
CA THR A 174 0.39 7.24 1.23
C THR A 174 -0.88 6.48 1.63
N VAL A 175 -1.10 6.21 2.92
CA VAL A 175 -2.26 5.45 3.45
C VAL A 175 -3.09 6.19 4.48
N VAL A 176 -2.51 7.21 5.14
CA VAL A 176 -3.21 7.97 6.21
C VAL A 176 -3.67 9.32 5.64
N ILE A 177 -4.89 9.34 5.13
CA ILE A 177 -5.45 10.55 4.50
C ILE A 177 -5.81 11.62 5.53
N THR A 178 -6.30 11.23 6.71
CA THR A 178 -6.80 12.19 7.71
C THR A 178 -5.73 13.16 8.19
N SER A 179 -4.53 12.67 8.51
CA SER A 179 -3.42 13.54 8.91
C SER A 179 -2.98 14.43 7.76
N LEU A 180 -2.95 13.90 6.53
CA LEU A 180 -2.61 14.67 5.34
C LEU A 180 -3.61 15.81 5.08
N LEU A 181 -4.92 15.57 5.27
CA LEU A 181 -5.95 16.59 5.14
C LEU A 181 -5.85 17.64 6.25
N CYS A 182 -5.63 17.22 7.50
CA CYS A 182 -5.43 18.14 8.61
C CYS A 182 -4.23 19.05 8.35
N ASP A 183 -3.09 18.47 7.96
CA ASP A 183 -1.87 19.18 7.62
C ASP A 183 -2.04 20.12 6.42
N LEU A 184 -2.88 19.74 5.44
CA LEU A 184 -3.22 20.58 4.30
C LEU A 184 -4.04 21.79 4.73
N MET A 185 -5.11 21.58 5.51
CA MET A 185 -6.03 22.64 5.92
C MET A 185 -5.44 23.57 6.98
N SER A 186 -4.49 23.09 7.77
CA SER A 186 -3.76 23.88 8.78
C SER A 186 -2.50 24.56 8.24
N ASP A 187 -2.19 24.42 6.95
CA ASP A 187 -1.01 25.03 6.35
C ASP A 187 -1.15 26.57 6.34
N PRO A 188 -0.29 27.33 7.05
CA PRO A 188 -0.37 28.80 7.08
C PRO A 188 -0.10 29.43 5.70
N GLN A 189 0.51 28.69 4.79
CA GLN A 189 0.84 29.08 3.42
C GLN A 189 -0.11 28.43 2.40
N LEU A 190 -1.30 28.00 2.82
CA LEU A 190 -2.28 27.31 1.97
C LEU A 190 -2.61 28.08 0.68
N PHE A 191 -2.83 29.39 0.79
CA PHE A 191 -3.22 30.26 -0.33
C PHE A 191 -2.04 30.92 -1.06
N LEU A 192 -0.79 30.63 -0.67
CA LEU A 192 0.36 31.13 -1.41
C LEU A 192 0.53 30.38 -2.73
N ILE A 193 0.94 31.13 -3.76
CA ILE A 193 1.10 30.62 -5.14
C ILE A 193 2.12 29.47 -5.19
N ARG A 194 3.19 29.54 -4.39
CA ARG A 194 4.25 28.52 -4.35
C ARG A 194 4.34 27.89 -2.97
N ASN A 195 3.85 26.67 -2.85
CA ASN A 195 4.04 25.85 -1.65
C ASN A 195 4.09 24.36 -2.06
N VAL A 196 5.31 23.86 -2.21
CA VAL A 196 5.58 22.49 -2.69
C VAL A 196 4.96 21.44 -1.77
N LYS A 197 4.96 21.66 -0.44
CA LYS A 197 4.37 20.71 0.53
C LYS A 197 2.85 20.68 0.41
N ARG A 198 2.21 21.84 0.27
CA ARG A 198 0.77 21.95 -0.01
C ARG A 198 0.40 21.26 -1.31
N ASP A 199 1.12 21.54 -2.40
CA ASP A 199 0.90 20.93 -3.71
C ASP A 199 0.98 19.40 -3.63
N ARG A 200 2.01 18.87 -2.96
CA ARG A 200 2.15 17.43 -2.71
C ARG A 200 0.96 16.82 -1.99
N ARG A 201 0.50 17.45 -0.90
CA ARG A 201 -0.65 16.97 -0.13
C ARG A 201 -1.92 16.96 -0.98
N VAL A 202 -2.18 18.04 -1.73
CA VAL A 202 -3.33 18.12 -2.65
C VAL A 202 -3.28 17.00 -3.69
N ILE A 203 -2.15 16.82 -4.36
CA ILE A 203 -1.97 15.78 -5.38
C ILE A 203 -2.18 14.39 -4.79
N ALA A 204 -1.58 14.09 -3.64
CA ALA A 204 -1.73 12.81 -2.97
C ALA A 204 -3.18 12.51 -2.55
N PHE A 205 -3.90 13.51 -2.04
CA PHE A 205 -5.32 13.37 -1.72
C PHE A 205 -6.16 13.08 -2.98
N VAL A 206 -5.99 13.89 -4.03
CA VAL A 206 -6.70 13.74 -5.30
C VAL A 206 -6.42 12.38 -5.93
N LEU A 207 -5.16 11.95 -5.99
CA LEU A 207 -4.79 10.64 -6.55
C LEU A 207 -5.37 9.47 -5.76
N THR A 208 -5.47 9.59 -4.43
CA THR A 208 -6.12 8.55 -3.62
C THR A 208 -7.62 8.46 -3.95
N ILE A 209 -8.30 9.60 -4.12
CA ILE A 209 -9.70 9.63 -4.56
C ILE A 209 -9.85 9.04 -5.96
N VAL A 210 -9.01 9.48 -6.92
CA VAL A 210 -9.04 8.96 -8.30
C VAL A 210 -8.83 7.45 -8.29
N GLY A 211 -7.87 6.95 -7.52
CA GLY A 211 -7.66 5.52 -7.35
C GLY A 211 -8.88 4.79 -6.81
N ALA A 212 -9.53 5.36 -5.78
CA ALA A 212 -10.75 4.78 -5.22
C ALA A 212 -11.93 4.76 -6.20
N ILE A 213 -12.09 5.83 -7.00
CA ILE A 213 -13.11 5.91 -8.05
C ILE A 213 -12.85 4.85 -9.12
N VAL A 214 -11.62 4.77 -9.63
CA VAL A 214 -11.24 3.79 -10.66
C VAL A 214 -11.41 2.36 -10.13
N GLY A 215 -10.95 2.07 -8.91
CA GLY A 215 -11.11 0.75 -8.29
C GLY A 215 -12.58 0.34 -8.13
N GLY A 216 -13.42 1.28 -7.70
CA GLY A 216 -14.87 1.09 -7.60
C GLY A 216 -15.54 0.81 -8.95
N TRP A 217 -15.21 1.59 -9.99
CA TRP A 217 -15.77 1.39 -11.34
C TRP A 217 -15.32 0.09 -11.97
N VAL A 218 -14.03 -0.25 -11.89
CA VAL A 218 -13.52 -1.53 -12.41
C VAL A 218 -14.20 -2.69 -11.72
N THR A 219 -14.28 -2.68 -10.38
CA THR A 219 -14.95 -3.74 -9.62
C THR A 219 -16.45 -3.86 -9.97
N LYS A 220 -17.10 -2.73 -10.27
CA LYS A 220 -18.51 -2.71 -10.72
C LYS A 220 -18.69 -3.36 -12.10
N VAL A 221 -17.76 -3.13 -13.03
CA VAL A 221 -17.83 -3.65 -14.41
C VAL A 221 -17.39 -5.11 -14.48
N THR A 222 -16.29 -5.47 -13.81
CA THR A 222 -15.69 -6.81 -13.88
C THR A 222 -16.33 -7.80 -12.93
N GLY A 223 -16.99 -7.32 -11.87
CA GLY A 223 -17.60 -8.15 -10.85
C GLY A 223 -16.60 -8.86 -9.92
N GLY A 224 -15.31 -8.51 -9.97
CA GLY A 224 -14.26 -9.15 -9.18
C GLY A 224 -13.08 -8.24 -8.86
N VAL A 225 -12.27 -8.65 -7.90
CA VAL A 225 -11.14 -7.84 -7.38
C VAL A 225 -9.81 -8.08 -8.11
N ALA A 226 -9.67 -9.21 -8.79
CA ALA A 226 -8.41 -9.62 -9.43
C ALA A 226 -7.83 -8.58 -10.42
N PRO A 227 -8.61 -7.92 -11.30
CA PRO A 227 -8.06 -6.97 -12.26
C PRO A 227 -7.31 -5.80 -11.60
N ILE A 228 -7.85 -5.26 -10.51
CA ILE A 228 -7.20 -4.17 -9.77
C ILE A 228 -5.95 -4.66 -9.03
N LEU A 229 -5.95 -5.89 -8.51
CA LEU A 229 -4.77 -6.47 -7.87
C LEU A 229 -3.65 -6.69 -8.89
N TRP A 230 -3.94 -7.21 -10.09
CA TRP A 230 -2.96 -7.33 -11.18
C TRP A 230 -2.40 -5.98 -11.60
N LEU A 231 -3.27 -4.98 -11.81
CA LEU A 231 -2.85 -3.62 -12.12
C LEU A 231 -1.94 -3.04 -11.03
N SER A 232 -2.32 -3.19 -9.76
CA SER A 232 -1.56 -2.66 -8.62
C SER A 232 -0.22 -3.38 -8.44
N ALA A 233 -0.16 -4.69 -8.69
CA ALA A 233 1.08 -5.45 -8.70
C ALA A 233 2.02 -4.98 -9.82
N GLY A 234 1.48 -4.78 -11.03
CA GLY A 234 2.23 -4.24 -12.17
C GLY A 234 2.80 -2.86 -11.88
N ILE A 235 1.98 -1.94 -11.34
CA ILE A 235 2.41 -0.59 -10.94
C ILE A 235 3.55 -0.67 -9.91
N LYS A 236 3.40 -1.46 -8.83
CA LYS A 236 4.48 -1.58 -7.83
C LYS A 236 5.72 -2.27 -8.39
N GLY A 237 5.57 -3.22 -9.30
CA GLY A 237 6.69 -3.84 -10.03
C GLY A 237 7.47 -2.82 -10.87
N LEU A 238 6.78 -1.92 -11.55
CA LEU A 238 7.42 -0.81 -12.27
C LEU A 238 8.18 0.12 -11.31
N LEU A 239 7.66 0.39 -10.11
CA LEU A 239 8.39 1.17 -9.10
C LEU A 239 9.71 0.52 -8.69
N VAL A 240 9.79 -0.82 -8.65
CA VAL A 240 11.05 -1.54 -8.40
C VAL A 240 12.08 -1.24 -9.49
N LEU A 241 11.66 -1.28 -10.77
CA LEU A 241 12.52 -0.97 -11.90
C LEU A 241 12.98 0.50 -11.85
N VAL A 242 12.06 1.41 -11.53
CA VAL A 242 12.39 2.84 -11.38
C VAL A 242 13.43 3.04 -10.28
N TRP A 243 13.32 2.34 -9.13
CA TRP A 243 14.34 2.38 -8.09
C TRP A 243 15.68 1.77 -8.51
N ALA A 244 15.65 0.73 -9.35
CA ALA A 244 16.87 0.09 -9.86
C ALA A 244 17.72 1.05 -10.70
N PHE A 245 17.07 1.89 -11.51
CA PHE A 245 17.71 2.89 -12.37
C PHE A 245 17.74 4.30 -11.78
N TRP A 246 17.27 4.47 -10.54
CA TRP A 246 17.23 5.78 -9.89
C TRP A 246 18.64 6.32 -9.62
N LYS A 247 18.79 7.65 -9.74
CA LYS A 247 20.07 8.31 -9.58
C LYS A 247 20.63 8.12 -8.17
N ALA A 248 21.87 7.66 -8.10
CA ALA A 248 22.64 7.59 -6.85
C ALA A 248 23.19 8.98 -6.48
N LYS A 249 23.37 9.21 -5.19
CA LYS A 249 24.12 10.37 -4.67
C LYS A 249 25.59 10.29 -5.06
#